data_AF-A0A7C4SV32-F1
#
_entry.id   AF-A0A7C4SV32-F1
#
_cell.length_a   1.000
_cell.length_b   1.000
_cell.length_c   1.000
_cell.angle_alpha   90.00
_cell.angle_beta   90.00
_cell.angle_gamma   90.00
#
_symmetry.space_group_name_H-M   'P 1'
#
loop_
_entity.id
_entity.type
_entity.pdbx_description
1 polymer ?
#
loop_
_entity_poly.entity_id
_entity_poly.type
_entity_poly.pdbx_seq_one_letter_code
_entity_poly.pdbx_strand_id
1 'polypeptide(L)'
;MGSKLRFETDPHNRLLVRSSSLRVPQYRRTLEGTFKAGKGNVLVYQLRKSSGSDVPQQIKFTGNWTFEKGETLVFTLDKWSNRGHTGKLYIGAKAIDARSDELVFEVNTKNTDNSERFYLLRLTGIWQADMRNRLNFVVEKERGDCDRLTFEGSWSINEKNQLAYVLASRRLKRKKDRTRALVFKGEWEMADRHTLSYVLSRELGSRFDFQVGLRRAGEGFVRYEMFIGAHPAGKSITLKGNWNLDARKGIIFEMKKEGERVSRLTFGGKCRLARGKVIEAHLLDAAGKDTGVSLKLSRALAKGAGEGFLEVLASGRECVLSAGYGLLW
;
A
#
# COMPACT_ATOMS: atom_id res chain seq x y z
N MET A 1 -4.22 -29.25 39.96
CA MET A 1 -3.43 -28.19 39.28
C MET A 1 -3.70 -28.28 37.79
N GLY A 2 -4.31 -27.27 37.17
CA GLY A 2 -4.61 -27.30 35.73
C GLY A 2 -3.33 -27.37 34.89
N SER A 3 -3.26 -28.32 33.96
CA SER A 3 -2.16 -28.42 33.00
C SER A 3 -2.13 -27.18 32.12
N LYS A 4 -0.98 -26.48 32.06
CA LYS A 4 -0.81 -25.36 31.14
C LYS A 4 -0.45 -25.91 29.75
N LEU A 5 -1.32 -25.69 28.76
CA LEU A 5 -1.09 -26.08 27.37
C LEU A 5 -0.18 -25.07 26.69
N ARG A 6 0.89 -25.52 26.02
CA ARG A 6 1.83 -24.72 25.22
C ARG A 6 1.55 -24.72 23.72
N PHE A 7 1.37 -23.53 23.14
CA PHE A 7 1.07 -23.34 21.72
C PHE A 7 2.30 -22.86 20.95
N GLU A 8 2.57 -23.50 19.82
CA GLU A 8 3.65 -23.15 18.90
C GLU A 8 3.18 -23.40 17.47
N THR A 9 3.84 -22.80 16.49
CA THR A 9 3.68 -23.19 15.09
C THR A 9 4.85 -24.04 14.63
N ASP A 10 4.57 -25.02 13.78
CA ASP A 10 5.61 -25.77 13.09
C ASP A 10 6.00 -25.11 11.75
N PRO A 11 7.04 -25.60 11.05
CA PRO A 11 7.44 -25.06 9.74
C PRO A 11 6.38 -25.17 8.63
N HIS A 12 5.27 -25.86 8.87
CA HIS A 12 4.16 -26.03 7.93
C HIS A 12 2.92 -25.23 8.35
N ASN A 13 3.07 -24.22 9.22
CA ASN A 13 1.97 -23.37 9.70
C ASN A 13 0.85 -24.14 10.42
N ARG A 14 1.18 -25.27 11.05
CA ARG A 14 0.24 -26.05 11.87
C ARG A 14 0.41 -25.69 13.34
N LEU A 15 -0.68 -25.72 14.09
CA LEU A 15 -0.64 -25.43 15.53
C LEU A 15 -0.20 -26.69 16.29
N LEU A 16 0.89 -26.57 17.04
CA LEU A 16 1.36 -27.58 17.98
C LEU A 16 0.89 -27.24 19.38
N VAL A 17 0.41 -28.25 20.10
CA VAL A 17 0.09 -28.18 21.52
C VAL A 17 1.02 -29.09 22.31
N ARG A 18 1.58 -28.57 23.40
CA ARG A 18 2.31 -29.38 24.40
C ARG A 18 1.61 -29.31 25.74
N SER A 19 1.39 -30.46 26.37
CA SER A 19 0.99 -30.47 27.78
C SER A 19 2.23 -30.39 28.68
N SER A 20 2.16 -29.56 29.73
CA SER A 20 3.22 -29.45 30.75
C SER A 20 3.09 -30.47 31.89
N SER A 21 2.04 -31.30 31.91
CA SER A 21 1.71 -32.18 33.04
C SER A 21 2.45 -33.52 33.06
N LEU A 22 3.27 -33.84 32.07
CA LEU A 22 4.00 -35.11 32.00
C LEU A 22 5.50 -34.84 32.00
N ARG A 23 6.23 -35.49 32.93
CA ARG A 23 7.71 -35.42 33.08
C ARG A 23 8.48 -35.95 31.85
N VAL A 24 7.78 -36.37 30.80
CA VAL A 24 8.37 -36.89 29.56
C VAL A 24 8.12 -35.88 28.41
N PRO A 25 9.16 -35.41 27.70
CA PRO A 25 9.07 -34.40 26.62
C PRO A 25 8.23 -34.75 25.38
N GLN A 26 7.45 -35.83 25.38
CA GLN A 26 7.04 -36.53 24.15
C GLN A 26 5.68 -36.18 23.54
N TYR A 27 4.79 -35.43 24.19
CA TYR A 27 3.48 -35.16 23.60
C TYR A 27 3.39 -33.76 23.00
N ARG A 28 4.11 -33.55 21.88
CA ARG A 28 3.76 -32.51 20.90
C ARG A 28 2.63 -33.06 20.05
N ARG A 29 1.43 -32.50 20.18
CA ARG A 29 0.29 -32.86 19.33
C ARG A 29 0.09 -31.78 18.28
N THR A 30 0.07 -32.17 17.01
CA THR A 30 -0.38 -31.29 15.93
C THR A 30 -1.90 -31.27 15.91
N LEU A 31 -2.49 -30.07 15.93
CA LEU A 31 -3.91 -29.87 15.73
C LEU A 31 -4.18 -29.60 14.25
N GLU A 32 -5.23 -30.20 13.69
CA GLU A 32 -5.65 -29.92 12.31
C GLU A 32 -6.62 -28.76 12.27
N GLY A 33 -6.24 -27.68 11.59
CA GLY A 33 -7.04 -26.47 11.51
C GLY A 33 -6.39 -25.36 10.69
N THR A 34 -6.99 -24.17 10.72
CA THR A 34 -6.47 -23.00 10.01
C THR A 34 -6.45 -21.77 10.91
N PHE A 35 -5.45 -20.91 10.71
CA PHE A 35 -5.44 -19.58 11.32
C PHE A 35 -6.42 -18.66 10.59
N LYS A 36 -7.16 -17.86 11.35
CA LYS A 36 -8.05 -16.82 10.87
C LYS A 36 -7.87 -15.59 11.74
N ALA A 37 -8.11 -14.41 11.17
CA ALA A 37 -8.38 -13.23 11.96
C ALA A 37 -9.90 -13.18 12.21
N GLY A 38 -10.29 -13.13 13.47
CA GLY A 38 -11.68 -12.89 13.88
C GLY A 38 -11.98 -11.38 13.90
N LYS A 39 -13.08 -11.03 14.58
CA LYS A 39 -13.44 -9.63 14.84
C LYS A 39 -12.28 -8.90 15.55
N GLY A 40 -12.00 -7.66 15.13
CA GLY A 40 -10.90 -6.84 15.63
C GLY A 40 -9.54 -7.51 15.53
N ASN A 41 -9.32 -8.26 14.45
CA ASN A 41 -8.07 -8.95 14.13
C ASN A 41 -7.53 -9.87 15.23
N VAL A 42 -8.42 -10.41 16.08
CA VAL A 42 -8.06 -11.44 17.06
C VAL A 42 -7.62 -12.70 16.31
N LEU A 43 -6.43 -13.23 16.62
CA LEU A 43 -5.99 -14.48 16.01
C LEU A 43 -6.82 -15.65 16.54
N VAL A 44 -7.34 -16.43 15.61
CA VAL A 44 -8.17 -17.61 15.85
C VAL A 44 -7.55 -18.81 15.15
N TYR A 45 -7.46 -19.94 15.84
CA TYR A 45 -7.26 -21.23 15.19
C TYR A 45 -8.57 -22.01 15.15
N GLN A 46 -9.05 -22.30 13.94
CA GLN A 46 -10.27 -23.06 13.71
C GLN A 46 -9.93 -24.52 13.44
N LEU A 47 -10.37 -25.43 14.30
CA LEU A 47 -10.15 -26.86 14.12
C LEU A 47 -11.06 -27.44 13.03
N ARG A 48 -10.53 -28.41 12.27
CA ARG A 48 -11.28 -29.13 11.22
C ARG A 48 -12.11 -30.28 11.80
N LYS A 49 -11.58 -30.97 12.82
CA LYS A 49 -12.26 -32.06 13.54
C LYS A 49 -12.05 -31.87 15.04
N SER A 50 -13.10 -32.08 15.84
CA SER A 50 -12.99 -32.09 17.30
C SER A 50 -11.99 -33.18 17.69
N SER A 51 -10.84 -32.76 18.21
CA SER A 51 -9.68 -33.64 18.45
C SER A 51 -9.83 -34.45 19.75
N GLY A 52 -11.05 -34.81 20.13
CA GLY A 52 -11.46 -35.25 21.47
C GLY A 52 -12.43 -34.24 22.12
N SER A 53 -13.08 -34.61 23.22
CA SER A 53 -14.04 -33.78 23.97
C SER A 53 -13.43 -32.49 24.55
N ASP A 54 -12.11 -32.48 24.75
CA ASP A 54 -11.46 -31.50 25.62
C ASP A 54 -10.83 -30.30 24.88
N VAL A 55 -10.84 -30.29 23.54
CA VAL A 55 -10.29 -29.17 22.76
C VAL A 55 -11.43 -28.40 22.09
N PRO A 56 -11.62 -27.10 22.40
CA PRO A 56 -12.67 -26.30 21.79
C PRO A 56 -12.44 -26.21 20.28
N GLN A 57 -13.52 -26.23 19.49
CA GLN A 57 -13.45 -26.13 18.02
C GLN A 57 -12.72 -24.87 17.53
N GLN A 58 -12.63 -23.86 18.40
CA GLN A 58 -11.97 -22.59 18.14
C GLN A 58 -11.03 -22.24 19.31
N ILE A 59 -9.77 -21.93 19.01
CA ILE A 59 -8.81 -21.43 19.98
C ILE A 59 -8.56 -19.95 19.65
N LYS A 60 -8.90 -19.05 20.57
CA LYS A 60 -8.66 -17.61 20.43
C LYS A 60 -7.37 -17.22 21.13
N PHE A 61 -6.55 -16.40 20.47
CA PHE A 61 -5.30 -15.88 21.01
C PHE A 61 -5.37 -14.37 21.18
N THR A 62 -4.79 -13.87 22.26
CA THR A 62 -4.60 -12.44 22.51
C THR A 62 -3.12 -12.12 22.40
N GLY A 63 -2.79 -11.06 21.68
CA GLY A 63 -1.43 -10.76 21.28
C GLY A 63 -1.35 -9.67 20.23
N ASN A 64 -0.17 -9.49 19.67
CA ASN A 64 0.16 -8.42 18.73
C ASN A 64 0.73 -8.95 17.42
N TRP A 65 0.27 -8.40 16.31
CA TRP A 65 0.77 -8.67 14.96
C TRP A 65 2.05 -7.90 14.67
N THR A 66 3.04 -8.59 14.11
CA THR A 66 4.29 -7.98 13.64
C THR A 66 4.78 -8.69 12.39
N PHE A 67 5.68 -8.05 11.64
CA PHE A 67 6.50 -8.76 10.65
C PHE A 67 7.87 -9.06 11.22
N GLU A 68 8.37 -10.27 10.96
CA GLU A 68 9.76 -10.62 11.17
C GLU A 68 10.46 -10.78 9.80
N LYS A 69 11.60 -10.10 9.66
CA LYS A 69 12.42 -10.06 8.42
C LYS A 69 11.65 -9.61 7.17
N GLY A 70 10.55 -8.85 7.34
CA GLY A 70 9.76 -8.26 6.26
C GLY A 70 8.85 -9.23 5.49
N GLU A 71 8.85 -10.52 5.83
CA GLU A 71 8.10 -11.55 5.06
C GLU A 71 7.35 -12.56 5.92
N THR A 72 7.67 -12.69 7.23
CA THR A 72 6.99 -13.65 8.11
C THR A 72 6.04 -12.92 9.04
N LEU A 73 4.75 -13.30 9.01
CA LEU A 73 3.76 -12.76 9.93
C LEU A 73 3.92 -13.44 11.29
N VAL A 74 4.11 -12.65 12.35
CA VAL A 74 4.34 -13.15 13.70
C VAL A 74 3.27 -12.59 14.63
N PHE A 75 2.61 -13.50 15.36
CA PHE A 75 1.68 -13.14 16.43
C PHE A 75 2.34 -13.39 17.78
N THR A 76 2.57 -12.32 18.55
CA THR A 76 3.20 -12.39 19.88
C THR A 76 2.12 -12.42 20.95
N LEU A 77 2.05 -13.50 21.73
CA LEU A 77 1.00 -13.71 22.74
C LEU A 77 1.21 -12.82 23.99
N ASP A 78 0.16 -12.17 24.48
CA ASP A 78 0.24 -11.18 25.57
C ASP A 78 0.62 -11.78 26.95
N LYS A 79 0.29 -13.05 27.22
CA LYS A 79 0.51 -13.66 28.54
C LYS A 79 0.88 -15.13 28.45
N TRP A 80 2.18 -15.41 28.53
CA TRP A 80 2.73 -16.71 28.95
C TRP A 80 3.59 -16.54 30.21
N SER A 81 2.95 -16.57 31.37
CA SER A 81 3.48 -16.43 32.75
C SER A 81 4.99 -16.25 32.99
N ASN A 82 5.36 -15.13 33.64
CA ASN A 82 6.41 -14.87 34.64
C ASN A 82 7.85 -15.41 34.48
N ARG A 83 8.24 -16.09 33.40
CA ARG A 83 9.62 -16.58 33.19
C ARG A 83 10.13 -16.38 31.76
N GLY A 84 10.00 -15.16 31.24
CA GLY A 84 10.83 -14.67 30.13
C GLY A 84 10.68 -15.34 28.77
N HIS A 85 9.59 -16.06 28.49
CA HIS A 85 9.32 -16.64 27.17
C HIS A 85 8.01 -16.07 26.61
N THR A 86 8.12 -15.02 25.79
CA THR A 86 7.00 -14.57 24.95
C THR A 86 6.70 -15.67 23.93
N GLY A 87 5.54 -16.30 24.02
CA GLY A 87 5.09 -17.27 23.02
C GLY A 87 4.85 -16.54 21.70
N LYS A 88 5.63 -16.88 20.67
CA LYS A 88 5.45 -16.37 19.30
C LYS A 88 4.85 -17.47 18.44
N LEU A 89 3.81 -17.14 17.69
CA LEU A 89 3.27 -17.97 16.63
C LEU A 89 3.77 -17.41 15.31
N TYR A 90 4.65 -18.17 14.65
CA TYR A 90 5.20 -17.85 13.35
C TYR A 90 4.28 -18.37 12.26
N ILE A 91 3.70 -17.48 11.47
CA ILE A 91 2.84 -17.82 10.35
C ILE A 91 3.58 -17.40 9.08
N GLY A 92 4.16 -18.39 8.41
CA GLY A 92 4.75 -18.25 7.08
C GLY A 92 3.65 -17.92 6.07
N ALA A 93 3.41 -16.62 5.91
CA ALA A 93 2.28 -16.08 5.17
C ALA A 93 2.79 -15.14 4.08
N LYS A 94 2.12 -15.17 2.94
CA LYS A 94 2.53 -14.48 1.74
C LYS A 94 1.51 -13.40 1.42
N ALA A 95 1.85 -12.11 1.59
CA ALA A 95 0.94 -11.02 1.19
C ALA A 95 0.67 -11.11 -0.32
N ILE A 96 -0.61 -11.18 -0.73
CA ILE A 96 -1.00 -11.39 -2.13
C ILE A 96 -2.00 -10.37 -2.66
N ASP A 97 -2.76 -9.69 -1.80
CA ASP A 97 -3.75 -8.69 -2.20
C ASP A 97 -3.80 -7.56 -1.16
N ALA A 98 -4.09 -6.36 -1.63
CA ALA A 98 -4.21 -5.14 -0.83
C ALA A 98 -5.45 -4.38 -1.30
N ARG A 99 -6.48 -4.36 -0.47
CA ARG A 99 -7.73 -3.62 -0.72
C ARG A 99 -7.77 -2.36 0.15
N SER A 100 -8.82 -1.55 0.04
CA SER A 100 -8.95 -0.31 0.79
C SER A 100 -8.68 -0.43 2.29
N ASP A 101 -9.08 -1.55 2.89
CA ASP A 101 -9.13 -1.76 4.33
C ASP A 101 -8.66 -3.17 4.72
N GLU A 102 -8.14 -3.91 3.76
CA GLU A 102 -7.84 -5.32 3.92
C GLU A 102 -6.46 -5.66 3.36
N LEU A 103 -5.71 -6.42 4.14
CA LEU A 103 -4.47 -7.06 3.72
C LEU A 103 -4.67 -8.58 3.72
N VAL A 104 -4.52 -9.18 2.55
CA VAL A 104 -4.75 -10.62 2.36
C VAL A 104 -3.43 -11.35 2.22
N PHE A 105 -3.29 -12.39 3.02
CA PHE A 105 -2.18 -13.33 2.99
C PHE A 105 -2.63 -14.70 2.50
N GLU A 106 -1.80 -15.32 1.68
CA GLU A 106 -1.84 -16.75 1.40
C GLU A 106 -0.99 -17.48 2.43
N VAL A 107 -1.57 -18.46 3.12
CA VAL A 107 -0.87 -19.32 4.08
C VAL A 107 -0.84 -20.73 3.52
N ASN A 108 0.37 -21.21 3.21
CA ASN A 108 0.58 -22.59 2.77
C ASN A 108 0.78 -23.50 3.99
N THR A 109 0.11 -24.63 4.03
CA THR A 109 0.16 -25.59 5.14
C THR A 109 0.11 -27.03 4.64
N LYS A 110 0.21 -27.99 5.55
CA LYS A 110 0.09 -29.41 5.27
C LYS A 110 -0.96 -30.05 6.18
N ASN A 111 -1.67 -31.05 5.67
CA ASN A 111 -2.52 -31.90 6.51
C ASN A 111 -1.67 -32.95 7.25
N THR A 112 -2.28 -33.76 8.12
CA THR A 112 -1.55 -34.87 8.79
C THR A 112 -1.07 -35.94 7.82
N ASP A 113 -1.76 -36.12 6.69
CA ASP A 113 -1.38 -37.02 5.59
C ASP A 113 -0.29 -36.44 4.67
N ASN A 114 0.31 -35.29 5.04
CA ASN A 114 1.34 -34.58 4.28
C ASN A 114 0.88 -33.97 2.94
N SER A 115 -0.42 -34.00 2.62
CA SER A 115 -0.96 -33.27 1.47
C SER A 115 -0.87 -31.76 1.68
N GLU A 116 -0.54 -31.04 0.60
CA GLU A 116 -0.43 -29.57 0.62
C GLU A 116 -1.80 -28.91 0.53
N ARG A 117 -1.94 -27.79 1.24
CA ARG A 117 -3.14 -26.96 1.19
C ARG A 117 -2.74 -25.50 1.39
N PHE A 118 -3.53 -24.59 0.85
CA PHE A 118 -3.45 -23.18 1.22
C PHE A 118 -4.80 -22.65 1.72
N TYR A 119 -4.76 -21.55 2.45
CA TYR A 119 -5.94 -20.76 2.82
C TYR A 119 -5.57 -19.28 2.88
N LEU A 120 -6.60 -18.43 2.93
CA LEU A 120 -6.44 -17.00 3.05
C LEU A 120 -6.57 -16.55 4.50
N LEU A 121 -5.61 -15.76 4.97
CA LEU A 121 -5.68 -15.01 6.21
C LEU A 121 -5.86 -13.53 5.85
N ARG A 122 -6.87 -12.90 6.41
CA ARG A 122 -7.29 -11.54 6.07
C ARG A 122 -7.17 -10.67 7.32
N LEU A 123 -6.42 -9.58 7.26
CA LEU A 123 -6.38 -8.57 8.32
C LEU A 123 -7.11 -7.32 7.84
N THR A 124 -7.91 -6.71 8.72
CA THR A 124 -8.56 -5.42 8.47
C THR A 124 -7.77 -4.28 9.09
N GLY A 125 -7.83 -3.10 8.49
CA GLY A 125 -7.02 -1.97 8.95
C GLY A 125 -6.93 -0.85 7.93
N ILE A 126 -5.99 0.07 8.16
CA ILE A 126 -5.81 1.27 7.35
C ILE A 126 -4.43 1.28 6.71
N TRP A 127 -4.37 1.62 5.43
CA TRP A 127 -3.11 1.82 4.73
C TRP A 127 -2.55 3.21 4.97
N GLN A 128 -1.26 3.29 5.26
CA GLN A 128 -0.52 4.54 5.46
C GLN A 128 0.92 4.41 4.96
N ALA A 129 1.59 5.53 4.75
CA ALA A 129 3.05 5.57 4.61
C ALA A 129 3.67 6.15 5.90
N ASP A 130 4.80 5.62 6.37
CA ASP A 130 5.55 6.29 7.46
C ASP A 130 6.41 7.47 6.95
N MET A 131 7.05 8.16 7.90
CA MET A 131 8.02 9.24 7.65
C MET A 131 9.26 8.80 6.85
N ARG A 132 9.49 7.50 6.67
CA ARG A 132 10.55 6.94 5.82
C ARG A 132 10.01 6.41 4.49
N ASN A 133 8.76 6.70 4.19
CA ASN A 133 8.07 6.25 3.00
C ASN A 133 7.98 4.72 2.85
N ARG A 134 7.86 4.01 3.97
CA ARG A 134 7.56 2.59 3.96
C ARG A 134 6.06 2.40 4.02
N LEU A 135 5.59 1.43 3.27
CA LEU A 135 4.20 1.02 3.29
C LEU A 135 3.88 0.41 4.67
N ASN A 136 2.85 0.94 5.31
CA ASN A 136 2.32 0.43 6.56
C ASN A 136 0.87 0.01 6.40
N PHE A 137 0.53 -1.10 7.05
CA PHE A 137 -0.84 -1.48 7.34
C PHE A 137 -1.06 -1.40 8.84
N VAL A 138 -1.95 -0.51 9.26
CA VAL A 138 -2.34 -0.32 10.67
C VAL A 138 -3.52 -1.23 10.94
N VAL A 139 -3.26 -2.35 11.63
CA VAL A 139 -4.24 -3.38 11.97
C VAL A 139 -5.07 -2.90 13.15
N GLU A 140 -6.38 -2.75 12.95
CA GLU A 140 -7.31 -2.27 13.99
C GLU A 140 -7.73 -3.40 14.95
N LYS A 141 -7.74 -3.15 16.26
CA LYS A 141 -8.16 -4.13 17.28
C LYS A 141 -9.39 -3.65 18.02
N GLU A 142 -10.11 -4.57 18.68
CA GLU A 142 -11.42 -4.30 19.29
C GLU A 142 -11.43 -3.16 20.35
N ARG A 143 -10.27 -2.82 20.94
CA ARG A 143 -10.16 -1.81 22.00
C ARG A 143 -9.55 -0.48 21.56
N GLY A 144 -9.45 -0.25 20.24
CA GLY A 144 -8.77 0.92 19.69
C GLY A 144 -7.23 0.82 19.71
N ASP A 145 -6.69 -0.27 20.26
CA ASP A 145 -5.28 -0.62 20.07
C ASP A 145 -5.03 -0.94 18.60
N CYS A 146 -3.82 -0.64 18.13
CA CYS A 146 -3.43 -0.90 16.74
C CYS A 146 -2.06 -1.57 16.68
N ASP A 147 -1.94 -2.58 15.82
CA ASP A 147 -0.65 -3.15 15.45
C ASP A 147 -0.19 -2.54 14.11
N ARG A 148 1.11 -2.36 13.91
CA ARG A 148 1.65 -1.79 12.67
C ARG A 148 2.49 -2.82 11.91
N LEU A 149 2.06 -3.13 10.70
CA LEU A 149 2.76 -4.00 9.77
C LEU A 149 3.50 -3.16 8.72
N THR A 150 4.82 -3.05 8.87
CA THR A 150 5.69 -2.27 7.98
C THR A 150 6.35 -3.14 6.93
N PHE A 151 6.15 -2.80 5.66
CA PHE A 151 6.77 -3.48 4.54
C PHE A 151 8.08 -2.79 4.13
N GLU A 152 9.02 -3.59 3.66
CA GLU A 152 10.27 -3.11 3.05
C GLU A 152 10.18 -3.27 1.54
N GLY A 153 10.39 -2.19 0.82
CA GLY A 153 10.19 -2.16 -0.62
C GLY A 153 10.26 -0.77 -1.21
N SER A 154 9.64 -0.60 -2.38
CA SER A 154 9.64 0.66 -3.10
C SER A 154 8.36 0.90 -3.87
N TRP A 155 7.91 2.14 -3.90
CA TRP A 155 6.78 2.55 -4.71
C TRP A 155 7.10 2.57 -6.19
N SER A 156 6.10 2.21 -6.99
CA SER A 156 6.08 2.35 -8.44
C SER A 156 4.66 2.65 -8.92
N ILE A 157 4.53 3.10 -10.17
CA ILE A 157 3.25 3.17 -10.87
C ILE A 157 3.28 2.17 -12.01
N ASN A 158 2.22 1.39 -12.14
CA ASN A 158 2.08 0.42 -13.24
C ASN A 158 1.51 1.08 -14.51
N GLU A 159 1.38 0.30 -15.58
CA GLU A 159 0.89 0.78 -16.88
C GLU A 159 -0.56 1.29 -16.85
N LYS A 160 -1.34 0.90 -15.84
CA LYS A 160 -2.73 1.34 -15.60
C LYS A 160 -2.82 2.56 -14.69
N ASN A 161 -1.70 3.26 -14.45
CA ASN A 161 -1.57 4.35 -13.48
C ASN A 161 -1.95 3.95 -12.04
N GLN A 162 -1.90 2.67 -11.67
CA GLN A 162 -2.17 2.25 -10.30
C GLN A 162 -0.90 2.35 -9.48
N LEU A 163 -1.06 2.81 -8.24
CA LEU A 163 0.00 2.77 -7.25
C LEU A 163 0.34 1.32 -6.91
N ALA A 164 1.61 0.98 -6.95
CA ALA A 164 2.11 -0.33 -6.57
C ALA A 164 3.29 -0.20 -5.59
N TYR A 165 3.40 -1.17 -4.68
CA TYR A 165 4.53 -1.30 -3.78
C TYR A 165 5.29 -2.58 -4.07
N VAL A 166 6.47 -2.44 -4.67
CA VAL A 166 7.38 -3.53 -4.99
C VAL A 166 8.10 -3.96 -3.73
N LEU A 167 7.79 -5.17 -3.26
CA LEU A 167 8.40 -5.78 -2.09
C LEU A 167 9.84 -6.19 -2.39
N ALA A 168 10.75 -5.94 -1.45
CA ALA A 168 12.15 -6.34 -1.58
C ALA A 168 12.26 -7.88 -1.56
N SER A 169 12.66 -8.50 -2.68
CA SER A 169 12.99 -9.92 -2.72
C SER A 169 14.43 -10.14 -2.22
N ARG A 170 14.64 -11.12 -1.34
CA ARG A 170 16.00 -11.62 -1.10
C ARG A 170 16.44 -12.38 -2.34
N ARG A 171 17.50 -11.92 -3.01
CA ARG A 171 18.14 -12.60 -4.14
C ARG A 171 18.51 -14.03 -3.75
N LEU A 172 17.67 -15.00 -4.12
CA LEU A 172 18.01 -16.42 -4.06
C LEU A 172 18.87 -16.70 -5.30
N LYS A 173 20.16 -17.04 -5.07
CA LYS A 173 21.22 -17.28 -6.08
C LYS A 173 20.85 -18.19 -7.28
N ARG A 174 19.69 -18.85 -7.29
CA ARG A 174 19.29 -19.85 -8.30
C ARG A 174 17.86 -19.76 -8.81
N LYS A 175 17.06 -18.75 -8.47
CA LYS A 175 15.66 -18.70 -8.92
C LYS A 175 15.30 -17.31 -9.43
N LYS A 176 14.83 -17.27 -10.68
CA LYS A 176 14.29 -16.12 -11.40
C LYS A 176 13.64 -15.14 -10.41
N ASP A 177 14.18 -13.93 -10.32
CA ASP A 177 13.72 -12.88 -9.40
C ASP A 177 12.22 -12.66 -9.67
N ARG A 178 11.35 -13.23 -8.83
CA ARG A 178 9.93 -12.96 -8.88
C ARG A 178 9.74 -11.69 -8.07
N THR A 179 9.87 -10.54 -8.73
CA THR A 179 9.50 -9.26 -8.15
C THR A 179 8.02 -9.30 -7.78
N ARG A 180 7.71 -9.07 -6.51
CA ARG A 180 6.34 -9.12 -5.99
C ARG A 180 5.89 -7.70 -5.70
N ALA A 181 4.68 -7.36 -6.10
CA ALA A 181 4.12 -6.04 -5.86
C ALA A 181 2.73 -6.16 -5.25
N LEU A 182 2.43 -5.28 -4.29
CA LEU A 182 1.06 -5.00 -3.87
C LEU A 182 0.53 -3.89 -4.77
N VAL A 183 -0.53 -4.17 -5.53
CA VAL A 183 -1.14 -3.19 -6.44
C VAL A 183 -2.41 -2.68 -5.79
N PHE A 184 -2.49 -1.37 -5.61
CA PHE A 184 -3.60 -0.73 -4.93
C PHE A 184 -4.64 -0.25 -5.93
N LYS A 185 -5.91 -0.56 -5.66
CA LYS A 185 -7.04 -0.10 -6.47
C LYS A 185 -7.61 1.18 -5.87
N GLY A 186 -7.06 2.31 -6.30
CA GLY A 186 -7.45 3.64 -5.83
C GLY A 186 -7.54 4.65 -6.96
N GLU A 187 -7.62 5.92 -6.58
CA GLU A 187 -7.72 7.06 -7.48
C GLU A 187 -6.72 8.14 -7.10
N TRP A 188 -6.08 8.73 -8.11
CA TRP A 188 -5.25 9.91 -7.93
C TRP A 188 -6.12 11.16 -7.81
N GLU A 189 -5.82 11.98 -6.81
CA GLU A 189 -6.48 13.25 -6.54
C GLU A 189 -5.43 14.28 -6.11
N MET A 190 -5.59 15.53 -6.53
CA MET A 190 -4.82 16.64 -5.94
C MET A 190 -5.52 17.06 -4.65
N ALA A 191 -4.89 16.82 -3.51
CA ALA A 191 -5.41 17.23 -2.21
C ALA A 191 -5.13 18.71 -1.92
N ASP A 192 -3.96 19.22 -2.31
CA ASP A 192 -3.58 20.63 -2.23
C ASP A 192 -2.46 21.00 -3.24
N ARG A 193 -1.87 22.19 -3.12
CA ARG A 193 -0.78 22.73 -3.98
C ARG A 193 0.41 21.79 -4.18
N HIS A 194 0.79 21.08 -3.14
CA HIS A 194 2.00 20.28 -3.10
C HIS A 194 1.72 18.84 -2.72
N THR A 195 0.44 18.44 -2.65
CA THR A 195 0.04 17.11 -2.23
C THR A 195 -0.78 16.42 -3.31
N LEU A 196 -0.21 15.36 -3.86
CA LEU A 196 -0.92 14.38 -4.68
C LEU A 196 -1.29 13.20 -3.79
N SER A 197 -2.58 12.88 -3.72
CA SER A 197 -3.10 11.79 -2.90
C SER A 197 -3.53 10.62 -3.79
N TYR A 198 -3.25 9.40 -3.32
CA TYR A 198 -3.83 8.18 -3.87
C TYR A 198 -4.87 7.63 -2.89
N VAL A 199 -6.14 7.83 -3.20
CA VAL A 199 -7.27 7.52 -2.33
C VAL A 199 -7.77 6.10 -2.62
N LEU A 200 -7.75 5.23 -1.60
CA LEU A 200 -8.27 3.87 -1.69
C LEU A 200 -9.74 3.81 -1.22
N SER A 201 -10.05 4.49 -0.12
CA SER A 201 -11.41 4.64 0.40
C SER A 201 -11.53 5.96 1.17
N ARG A 202 -12.49 6.80 0.77
CA ARG A 202 -12.80 8.06 1.46
C ARG A 202 -13.47 7.83 2.81
N GLU A 203 -14.40 6.87 2.87
CA GLU A 203 -15.16 6.51 4.07
C GLU A 203 -14.24 6.10 5.22
N LEU A 204 -13.18 5.36 4.89
CA LEU A 204 -12.24 4.81 5.87
C LEU A 204 -10.99 5.69 6.04
N GLY A 205 -10.88 6.79 5.30
CA GLY A 205 -9.68 7.64 5.29
C GLY A 205 -8.41 6.93 4.78
N SER A 206 -8.56 5.81 4.08
CA SER A 206 -7.45 5.00 3.56
C SER A 206 -6.90 5.64 2.29
N ARG A 207 -5.76 6.32 2.42
CA ARG A 207 -5.10 7.06 1.34
C ARG A 207 -3.60 7.18 1.56
N PHE A 208 -2.87 7.48 0.50
CA PHE A 208 -1.46 7.84 0.57
C PHE A 208 -1.27 9.27 0.08
N ASP A 209 -0.73 10.12 0.95
CA ASP A 209 -0.46 11.52 0.61
C ASP A 209 1.02 11.67 0.26
N PHE A 210 1.29 12.23 -0.92
CA PHE A 210 2.63 12.40 -1.45
C PHE A 210 2.91 13.87 -1.65
N GLN A 211 4.02 14.35 -1.07
CA GLN A 211 4.51 15.67 -1.43
C GLN A 211 5.09 15.62 -2.83
N VAL A 212 4.61 16.50 -3.71
CA VAL A 212 4.99 16.51 -5.11
C VAL A 212 5.46 17.88 -5.56
N GLY A 213 6.55 17.88 -6.32
CA GLY A 213 6.95 18.98 -7.19
C GLY A 213 6.70 18.57 -8.63
N LEU A 214 5.97 19.36 -9.40
CA LEU A 214 5.76 19.04 -10.80
C LEU A 214 7.05 19.27 -11.59
N ARG A 215 7.57 18.22 -12.24
CA ARG A 215 8.85 18.24 -12.97
C ARG A 215 8.68 18.60 -14.44
N ARG A 216 7.79 17.89 -15.14
CA ARG A 216 7.60 18.02 -16.60
C ARG A 216 6.21 17.55 -16.99
N ALA A 217 5.56 18.29 -17.87
CA ALA A 217 4.40 17.83 -18.62
C ALA A 217 4.82 17.56 -20.07
N GLY A 218 4.15 16.65 -20.75
CA GLY A 218 4.40 16.38 -22.17
C GLY A 218 3.18 15.79 -22.85
N GLU A 219 3.32 15.43 -24.12
CA GLU A 219 2.26 14.77 -24.86
C GLU A 219 1.93 13.42 -24.20
N GLY A 220 0.69 13.30 -23.71
CA GLY A 220 0.20 12.07 -23.11
C GLY A 220 0.66 11.78 -21.67
N PHE A 221 1.38 12.69 -21.00
CA PHE A 221 1.84 12.45 -19.63
C PHE A 221 2.03 13.71 -18.77
N VAL A 222 2.00 13.49 -17.46
CA VAL A 222 2.47 14.41 -16.42
C VAL A 222 3.47 13.69 -15.54
N ARG A 223 4.67 14.25 -15.38
CA ARG A 223 5.72 13.72 -14.52
C ARG A 223 5.90 14.59 -13.28
N TYR A 224 5.58 14.03 -12.14
CA TYR A 224 5.84 14.61 -10.83
C TYR A 224 7.15 14.08 -10.27
N GLU A 225 7.92 14.92 -9.59
CA GLU A 225 8.90 14.48 -8.61
C GLU A 225 8.17 14.32 -7.29
N MET A 226 8.18 13.10 -6.76
CA MET A 226 7.61 12.84 -5.45
C MET A 226 8.73 12.87 -4.42
N PHE A 227 8.53 13.75 -3.45
CA PHE A 227 9.28 13.78 -2.21
C PHE A 227 8.53 12.89 -1.24
N ILE A 228 9.17 11.81 -0.82
CA ILE A 228 8.50 10.86 0.03
C ILE A 228 9.39 10.50 1.22
N GLY A 229 8.94 10.87 2.41
CA GLY A 229 9.68 10.73 3.66
C GLY A 229 10.84 11.72 3.82
N ALA A 230 11.66 11.51 4.84
CA ALA A 230 12.76 12.39 5.23
C ALA A 230 14.02 12.32 4.34
N HIS A 231 14.01 11.57 3.23
CA HIS A 231 15.14 11.43 2.31
C HIS A 231 14.74 11.80 0.87
N PRO A 232 15.25 12.92 0.32
CA PRO A 232 14.77 13.54 -0.91
C PRO A 232 15.44 12.97 -2.16
N ALA A 233 15.73 11.66 -2.21
CA ALA A 233 16.05 11.03 -3.49
C ALA A 233 14.76 11.00 -4.31
N GLY A 234 14.45 12.13 -4.95
CA GLY A 234 13.21 12.41 -5.65
C GLY A 234 12.91 11.29 -6.62
N LYS A 235 11.85 10.52 -6.33
CA LYS A 235 11.38 9.51 -7.27
C LYS A 235 10.42 10.19 -8.20
N SER A 236 10.74 10.19 -9.49
CA SER A 236 9.82 10.70 -10.48
C SER A 236 8.71 9.69 -10.71
N ILE A 237 7.47 10.16 -10.61
CA ILE A 237 6.29 9.41 -10.97
C ILE A 237 5.72 10.01 -12.24
N THR A 238 5.42 9.17 -13.24
CA THR A 238 4.81 9.61 -14.50
C THR A 238 3.41 9.06 -14.59
N LEU A 239 2.42 9.95 -14.58
CA LEU A 239 1.02 9.65 -14.85
C LEU A 239 0.78 9.77 -16.35
N LYS A 240 0.23 8.72 -16.96
CA LYS A 240 -0.11 8.68 -18.39
C LYS A 240 -1.59 9.02 -18.59
N GLY A 241 -1.91 9.80 -19.60
CA GLY A 241 -3.27 10.30 -19.81
C GLY A 241 -3.38 11.13 -21.08
N ASN A 242 -4.49 11.83 -21.24
CA ASN A 242 -4.75 12.70 -22.39
C ASN A 242 -5.05 14.11 -21.92
N TRP A 243 -4.55 15.10 -22.64
CA TRP A 243 -4.88 16.49 -22.42
C TRP A 243 -6.12 16.86 -23.22
N ASN A 244 -7.13 17.41 -22.55
CA ASN A 244 -8.34 17.94 -23.15
C ASN A 244 -8.52 19.42 -22.78
N LEU A 245 -9.20 20.16 -23.65
CA LEU A 245 -9.61 21.54 -23.39
C LEU A 245 -11.13 21.58 -23.22
N ASP A 246 -11.59 22.16 -22.11
CA ASP A 246 -12.99 22.39 -21.81
C ASP A 246 -13.21 23.89 -21.64
N ALA A 247 -14.18 24.46 -22.37
CA ALA A 247 -14.43 25.89 -22.37
C ALA A 247 -14.84 26.48 -21.01
N ARG A 248 -15.38 25.65 -20.10
CA ARG A 248 -15.81 26.06 -18.75
C ARG A 248 -14.75 25.72 -17.70
N LYS A 249 -14.01 24.63 -17.87
CA LYS A 249 -13.12 24.06 -16.86
C LYS A 249 -11.63 24.28 -17.15
N GLY A 250 -11.26 24.73 -18.35
CA GLY A 250 -9.87 24.97 -18.73
C GLY A 250 -9.19 23.74 -19.32
N ILE A 251 -7.98 23.44 -18.86
CA ILE A 251 -7.18 22.29 -19.31
C ILE A 251 -7.48 21.09 -18.39
N ILE A 252 -7.77 19.92 -18.96
CA ILE A 252 -8.08 18.72 -18.19
C ILE A 252 -7.08 17.64 -18.58
N PHE A 253 -6.44 16.99 -17.60
CA PHE A 253 -5.68 15.77 -17.83
C PHE A 253 -6.52 14.56 -17.43
N GLU A 254 -6.86 13.74 -18.41
CA GLU A 254 -7.69 12.56 -18.25
C GLU A 254 -6.85 11.30 -18.21
N MET A 255 -6.95 10.53 -17.14
CA MET A 255 -6.30 9.23 -16.97
C MET A 255 -7.34 8.12 -17.08
N LYS A 256 -7.04 7.11 -17.89
CA LYS A 256 -7.90 5.91 -17.98
C LYS A 256 -7.75 5.07 -16.72
N LYS A 257 -8.87 4.69 -16.10
CA LYS A 257 -8.94 3.69 -15.03
C LYS A 257 -9.29 2.32 -15.61
N GLU A 258 -8.96 1.28 -14.84
CA GLU A 258 -9.54 -0.05 -15.03
C GLU A 258 -11.07 -0.01 -14.79
N GLY A 259 -11.86 -0.41 -15.79
CA GLY A 259 -13.33 -0.36 -15.75
C GLY A 259 -13.98 0.91 -16.32
N GLU A 260 -13.33 1.58 -17.29
CA GLU A 260 -13.85 2.70 -18.12
C GLU A 260 -14.15 4.04 -17.42
N ARG A 261 -14.10 4.13 -16.09
CA ARG A 261 -14.19 5.44 -15.41
C ARG A 261 -12.94 6.27 -15.67
N VAL A 262 -13.10 7.50 -16.16
CA VAL A 262 -11.98 8.42 -16.36
C VAL A 262 -11.69 9.16 -15.05
N SER A 263 -10.48 9.04 -14.53
CA SER A 263 -9.99 9.92 -13.46
C SER A 263 -9.48 11.21 -14.09
N ARG A 264 -9.88 12.36 -13.54
CA ARG A 264 -9.56 13.67 -14.11
C ARG A 264 -8.77 14.50 -13.13
N LEU A 265 -7.64 15.04 -13.58
CA LEU A 265 -7.00 16.18 -12.94
C LEU A 265 -7.43 17.43 -13.69
N THR A 266 -8.15 18.33 -13.01
CA THR A 266 -8.66 19.56 -13.64
C THR A 266 -7.68 20.69 -13.37
N PHE A 267 -7.16 21.27 -14.44
CA PHE A 267 -6.37 22.50 -14.41
C PHE A 267 -7.30 23.63 -14.84
N GLY A 268 -7.77 24.39 -13.86
CA GLY A 268 -8.42 25.67 -14.13
C GLY A 268 -7.49 26.57 -14.94
N GLY A 269 -8.01 27.64 -15.49
CA GLY A 269 -7.15 28.54 -16.23
C GLY A 269 -7.89 29.75 -16.74
N LYS A 270 -7.28 30.92 -16.54
CA LYS A 270 -7.57 32.08 -17.37
C LYS A 270 -6.60 32.02 -18.54
N CYS A 271 -7.10 31.63 -19.71
CA CYS A 271 -6.33 31.66 -20.95
C CYS A 271 -5.99 33.11 -21.31
N ARG A 272 -4.85 33.63 -20.82
CA ARG A 272 -4.26 34.86 -21.34
C ARG A 272 -3.33 34.48 -22.48
N LEU A 273 -3.77 34.73 -23.72
CA LEU A 273 -2.89 34.71 -24.87
C LEU A 273 -1.93 35.91 -24.79
N ALA A 274 -0.78 35.75 -24.15
CA ALA A 274 0.29 36.73 -24.25
C ALA A 274 0.91 36.65 -25.65
N ARG A 275 0.71 37.69 -26.48
CA ARG A 275 1.30 37.85 -27.83
C ARG A 275 1.19 36.63 -28.76
N GLY A 276 0.13 35.82 -28.63
CA GLY A 276 -0.20 34.78 -29.61
C GLY A 276 0.41 33.38 -29.43
N LYS A 277 1.20 33.10 -28.38
CA LYS A 277 2.04 31.88 -28.34
C LYS A 277 1.93 30.97 -27.11
N VAL A 278 1.44 31.45 -25.97
CA VAL A 278 1.42 30.70 -24.70
C VAL A 278 0.03 30.70 -24.07
N ILE A 279 -0.42 29.55 -23.58
CA ILE A 279 -1.64 29.36 -22.79
C ILE A 279 -1.22 29.18 -21.34
N GLU A 280 -1.67 30.04 -20.44
CA GLU A 280 -1.47 29.90 -18.99
C GLU A 280 -2.73 29.31 -18.33
N ALA A 281 -2.53 28.29 -17.51
CA ALA A 281 -3.54 27.61 -16.70
C ALA A 281 -3.11 27.57 -15.23
N HIS A 282 -4.05 27.49 -14.31
CA HIS A 282 -3.86 27.33 -12.87
C HIS A 282 -4.51 26.03 -12.40
N LEU A 283 -3.74 25.12 -11.80
CA LEU A 283 -4.26 23.86 -11.30
C LEU A 283 -5.28 24.09 -10.17
N LEU A 284 -6.43 23.44 -10.25
CA LEU A 284 -7.47 23.51 -9.22
C LEU A 284 -7.54 22.18 -8.43
N ASP A 285 -7.90 22.25 -7.16
CA ASP A 285 -8.23 21.08 -6.35
C ASP A 285 -9.61 20.50 -6.68
N ALA A 286 -10.00 19.41 -6.01
CA ALA A 286 -11.30 18.77 -6.21
C ALA A 286 -12.51 19.68 -5.87
N ALA A 287 -12.32 20.71 -5.04
CA ALA A 287 -13.32 21.72 -4.71
C ALA A 287 -13.32 22.91 -5.71
N GLY A 288 -12.44 22.89 -6.72
CA GLY A 288 -12.31 23.96 -7.71
C GLY A 288 -11.51 25.16 -7.22
N LYS A 289 -10.79 25.05 -6.09
CA LYS A 289 -9.96 26.12 -5.55
C LYS A 289 -8.59 26.12 -6.22
N ASP A 290 -8.08 27.32 -6.53
CA ASP A 290 -6.74 27.49 -7.09
C ASP A 290 -5.68 26.98 -6.12
N THR A 291 -4.85 26.06 -6.61
CA THR A 291 -3.76 25.49 -5.85
C THR A 291 -2.53 26.40 -5.85
N GLY A 292 -2.41 27.36 -6.77
CA GLY A 292 -1.21 28.19 -6.94
C GLY A 292 -0.12 27.53 -7.78
N VAL A 293 -0.43 26.42 -8.46
CA VAL A 293 0.44 25.81 -9.49
C VAL A 293 -0.05 26.30 -10.85
N SER A 294 0.83 26.90 -11.66
CA SER A 294 0.50 27.33 -13.02
C SER A 294 1.11 26.40 -14.09
N LEU A 295 0.41 26.23 -15.21
CA LEU A 295 0.83 25.49 -16.40
C LEU A 295 0.91 26.45 -17.58
N LYS A 296 2.05 26.50 -18.28
CA LYS A 296 2.22 27.33 -19.49
C LYS A 296 2.42 26.46 -20.71
N LEU A 297 1.37 26.24 -21.49
CA LEU A 297 1.42 25.42 -22.70
C LEU A 297 1.77 26.24 -23.94
N SER A 298 2.57 25.66 -24.84
CA SER A 298 2.79 26.21 -26.18
C SER A 298 1.57 25.96 -27.08
N ARG A 299 1.32 26.86 -28.04
CA ARG A 299 0.21 26.71 -29.01
C ARG A 299 0.29 25.43 -29.86
N ALA A 300 1.48 24.83 -30.01
CA ALA A 300 1.69 23.62 -30.79
C ALA A 300 1.09 22.36 -30.12
N LEU A 301 1.04 22.32 -28.78
CA LEU A 301 0.34 21.25 -28.04
C LEU A 301 -1.17 21.24 -28.29
N ALA A 302 -1.79 22.42 -28.39
CA ALA A 302 -3.22 22.54 -28.67
C ALA A 302 -3.60 22.04 -30.08
N LYS A 303 -2.62 21.80 -30.95
CA LYS A 303 -2.79 21.24 -32.30
C LYS A 303 -2.19 19.83 -32.44
N GLY A 304 -1.77 19.20 -31.35
CA GLY A 304 -1.24 17.82 -31.34
C GLY A 304 0.17 17.66 -31.93
N ALA A 305 0.97 18.73 -32.00
CA ALA A 305 2.30 18.70 -32.65
C ALA A 305 3.38 19.50 -31.88
N GLY A 306 3.26 19.59 -30.54
CA GLY A 306 4.18 20.40 -29.75
C GLY A 306 4.58 19.74 -28.44
N GLU A 307 5.78 20.09 -27.95
CA GLU A 307 6.16 19.87 -26.56
C GLU A 307 5.74 21.09 -25.71
N GLY A 308 5.22 20.83 -24.52
CA GLY A 308 4.96 21.84 -23.50
C GLY A 308 5.87 21.64 -22.32
N PHE A 309 6.09 22.72 -21.57
CA PHE A 309 6.75 22.67 -20.28
C PHE A 309 5.83 23.31 -19.24
N LEU A 310 6.09 23.05 -17.96
CA LEU A 310 5.37 23.65 -16.85
C LEU A 310 6.36 24.50 -16.05
N GLU A 311 5.96 25.71 -15.69
CA GLU A 311 6.71 26.63 -14.84
C GLU A 311 6.01 26.67 -13.46
N VAL A 312 6.67 26.14 -12.42
CA VAL A 312 6.21 26.30 -11.03
C VAL A 312 6.82 27.57 -10.46
N LEU A 313 6.03 28.64 -10.30
CA LEU A 313 6.46 29.84 -9.58
C LEU A 313 6.00 29.79 -8.12
N ALA A 314 6.96 29.76 -7.20
CA ALA A 314 6.74 29.93 -5.76
C ALA A 314 6.53 31.42 -5.40
N SER A 315 5.82 31.67 -4.30
CA SER A 315 5.73 33.01 -3.69
C SER A 315 5.87 32.88 -2.17
N GLY A 316 6.96 33.44 -1.64
CA GLY A 316 7.55 33.19 -0.32
C GLY A 316 9.05 32.85 -0.47
N ARG A 317 9.81 32.70 0.62
CA ARG A 317 11.27 32.43 0.55
C ARG A 317 11.53 30.96 0.22
N GLU A 318 11.98 30.47 -0.93
CA GLU A 318 12.04 30.81 -2.36
C GLU A 318 12.14 29.42 -3.03
N CYS A 319 11.57 29.21 -4.22
CA CYS A 319 12.12 28.22 -5.15
C CYS A 319 11.69 28.55 -6.58
N VAL A 320 12.70 28.71 -7.43
CA VAL A 320 12.58 28.85 -8.89
C VAL A 320 13.08 27.54 -9.51
N LEU A 321 12.45 27.09 -10.60
CA LEU A 321 13.09 26.12 -11.51
C LEU A 321 12.62 26.36 -12.96
N SER A 322 13.59 26.65 -13.83
CA SER A 322 13.43 27.00 -15.25
C SER A 322 13.85 25.84 -16.16
N ALA A 323 13.36 25.76 -17.41
CA ALA A 323 14.07 25.20 -18.58
C ALA A 323 13.40 25.55 -19.94
N GLY A 324 14.20 25.95 -20.94
CA GLY A 324 13.88 25.96 -22.40
C GLY A 324 14.69 24.88 -23.14
N TYR A 325 14.94 24.80 -24.45
CA TYR A 325 14.27 25.08 -25.76
C TYR A 325 14.85 24.05 -26.77
N GLY A 326 14.15 23.70 -27.87
CA GLY A 326 14.78 23.11 -29.06
C GLY A 326 13.81 22.66 -30.16
N LEU A 327 13.84 23.32 -31.32
CA LEU A 327 13.14 22.91 -32.56
C LEU A 327 13.77 21.62 -33.15
N LEU A 328 12.93 20.73 -33.68
CA LEU A 328 13.34 19.82 -34.75
C LEU A 328 13.22 20.58 -36.08
N TRP A 329 14.30 20.54 -36.87
CA TRP A 329 14.38 21.09 -38.23
C TRP A 329 13.45 20.36 -39.18
#